data_AF-A0AAD1XQI5-F1
#
_entry.id   AF-A0AAD1XQI5-F1
#
_cell.length_a   1.000
_cell.length_b   1.000
_cell.length_c   1.000
_cell.angle_alpha   90.00
_cell.angle_beta   90.00
_cell.angle_gamma   90.00
#
_symmetry.space_group_name_H-M   'P 1'
#
loop_
_entity.id
_entity.type
_entity.pdbx_description
1 polymer ?
#
loop_
_entity_poly.entity_id
_entity_poly.type
_entity_poly.pdbx_seq_one_letter_code
_entity_poly.pdbx_strand_id
1 'polypeptide(L)'
;MSLKTLMEESQKDSSKVLISEGPCSGSCNGILPYRHCMTWPFRETRRKCSRSCSTQLKMMELNSNFNFCASSAHHYEFLKQDHLKLFKRIRDEAAQGRFKMVGGSWVEFDGKVPSGESMYRQFMYGLRFFKENFWSYFK
;
A
#
# COMPACT_ATOMS: atom_id res chain seq x y z
N MET A 1 -22.01 10.40 -23.26
CA MET A 1 -20.79 9.59 -23.04
C MET A 1 -21.20 8.41 -22.17
N SER A 2 -21.11 7.17 -22.67
CA SER A 2 -21.74 5.99 -22.04
C SER A 2 -20.96 5.55 -20.80
N LEU A 3 -21.65 5.13 -19.73
CA LEU A 3 -21.07 4.56 -18.51
C LEU A 3 -20.10 3.39 -18.79
N LYS A 4 -20.31 2.67 -19.89
CA LYS A 4 -19.41 1.59 -20.35
C LYS A 4 -18.02 2.12 -20.72
N THR A 5 -17.97 3.28 -21.38
CA THR A 5 -16.72 3.92 -21.81
C THR A 5 -15.92 4.43 -20.61
N LEU A 6 -16.60 5.00 -19.60
CA LEU A 6 -15.96 5.44 -18.35
C LEU A 6 -15.43 4.26 -17.52
N MET A 7 -16.13 3.12 -17.53
CA MET A 7 -15.64 1.90 -16.88
C MET A 7 -14.46 1.28 -17.62
N GLU A 8 -14.47 1.27 -18.96
CA GLU A 8 -13.33 0.80 -19.77
C GLU A 8 -12.10 1.70 -19.63
N GLU A 9 -12.27 3.03 -19.60
CA GLU A 9 -11.17 3.97 -19.34
C GLU A 9 -10.64 3.84 -17.92
N SER A 10 -11.52 3.69 -16.92
CA SER A 10 -11.11 3.42 -15.54
C SER A 10 -10.41 2.06 -15.41
N GLN A 11 -10.83 1.03 -16.15
CA GLN A 11 -10.15 -0.27 -16.19
C GLN A 11 -8.78 -0.18 -16.87
N LYS A 12 -8.64 0.63 -17.92
CA LYS A 12 -7.38 0.83 -18.66
C LYS A 12 -6.35 1.65 -17.87
N ASP A 13 -6.81 2.61 -17.08
CA ASP A 13 -5.97 3.38 -16.13
C ASP A 13 -5.61 2.50 -14.92
N SER A 14 -6.57 1.72 -14.39
CA SER A 14 -6.33 0.76 -13.31
C SER A 14 -5.40 -0.38 -13.73
N SER A 15 -5.46 -0.85 -14.98
CA SER A 15 -4.55 -1.87 -15.48
C SER A 15 -3.11 -1.38 -15.57
N LYS A 16 -2.86 -0.09 -15.81
CA LYS A 16 -1.50 0.49 -15.72
C LYS A 16 -1.00 0.59 -14.27
N VAL A 17 -1.92 0.82 -13.33
CA VAL A 17 -1.60 0.87 -11.88
C VAL A 17 -1.37 -0.54 -11.31
N LEU A 18 -2.09 -1.56 -11.82
CA LEU A 18 -1.93 -2.97 -11.45
C LEU A 18 -0.79 -3.67 -12.19
N ILE A 19 -0.41 -3.16 -13.38
CA ILE A 19 0.64 -3.68 -14.26
C ILE A 19 1.70 -2.57 -14.43
N SER A 20 2.29 -2.10 -13.33
CA SER A 20 3.66 -1.59 -13.42
C SER A 20 4.58 -2.82 -13.46
N GLU A 21 4.83 -3.32 -14.66
CA GLU A 21 5.85 -4.32 -14.95
C GLU A 21 7.22 -3.74 -14.57
N GLY A 22 7.59 -3.89 -13.30
CA GLY A 22 8.97 -3.95 -12.87
C GLY A 22 9.16 -5.33 -12.26
N PRO A 23 10.05 -6.19 -12.81
CA PRO A 23 10.32 -7.46 -12.17
C PRO A 23 10.79 -7.18 -10.74
N CYS A 24 10.17 -7.82 -9.76
CA CYS A 24 10.83 -8.06 -8.47
C CYS A 24 12.00 -9.03 -8.71
N SER A 25 13.05 -8.55 -9.39
CA SER A 25 14.31 -9.27 -9.60
C SER A 25 15.26 -9.13 -8.41
N GLY A 26 14.89 -8.33 -7.40
CA GLY A 26 15.60 -8.24 -6.11
C GLY A 26 14.74 -8.82 -5.00
N SER A 27 15.31 -9.72 -4.19
CA SER A 27 14.64 -10.31 -3.04
C SER A 27 14.07 -9.21 -2.13
N CYS A 28 12.74 -9.20 -1.97
CA CYS A 28 12.11 -8.41 -0.92
C CYS A 28 12.49 -9.05 0.42
N ASN A 29 13.50 -8.48 1.08
CA ASN A 29 14.08 -9.00 2.31
C ASN A 29 13.19 -8.78 3.55
N GLY A 30 12.00 -8.19 3.37
CA GLY A 30 10.98 -8.09 4.41
C GLY A 30 9.58 -7.90 3.82
N ILE A 31 8.70 -8.86 4.10
CA ILE A 31 7.25 -8.71 3.97
C ILE A 31 6.71 -8.67 5.39
N LEU A 32 6.06 -7.57 5.79
CA LEU A 32 5.35 -7.54 7.06
C LEU A 32 3.89 -7.87 6.80
N PRO A 33 3.40 -9.06 7.23
CA PRO A 33 1.98 -9.30 7.28
C PRO A 33 1.43 -8.45 8.42
N TYR A 34 0.89 -7.29 8.10
CA TYR A 34 0.11 -6.54 9.07
C TYR A 34 -1.14 -7.35 9.39
N ARG A 35 -1.11 -8.12 10.48
CA ARG A 35 -2.31 -8.82 10.97
C ARG A 35 -3.34 -7.78 11.40
N HIS A 36 -4.33 -7.55 10.55
CA HIS A 36 -5.48 -6.73 10.85
C HIS A 36 -6.30 -7.40 11.96
N CYS A 37 -6.39 -6.78 13.15
CA CYS A 37 -7.44 -7.03 14.15
C CYS A 37 -7.82 -8.51 14.42
N MET A 38 -6.85 -9.43 14.53
CA MET A 38 -7.16 -10.85 14.82
C MET A 38 -6.98 -11.22 16.30
N THR A 39 -5.98 -10.64 16.97
CA THR A 39 -5.63 -10.97 18.36
C THR A 39 -5.56 -9.75 19.28
N TRP A 40 -5.82 -8.55 18.76
CA TRP A 40 -5.70 -7.29 19.50
C TRP A 40 -6.76 -6.27 19.05
N PRO A 41 -7.11 -5.30 19.90
CA PRO A 41 -7.97 -4.18 19.51
C PRO A 41 -7.33 -3.29 18.43
N PHE A 42 -8.18 -2.58 17.69
CA PHE A 42 -7.77 -1.66 16.62
C PHE A 42 -6.74 -0.61 17.05
N ARG A 43 -6.89 -0.06 18.26
CA ARG A 43 -5.93 0.89 18.85
C ARG A 43 -4.51 0.31 18.92
N GLU A 44 -4.40 -0.99 19.20
CA GLU A 44 -3.11 -1.67 19.30
C GLU A 44 -2.54 -1.94 17.90
N THR A 45 -3.37 -2.28 16.92
CA THR A 45 -2.95 -2.36 15.51
C THR A 45 -2.37 -1.04 15.01
N ARG A 46 -2.99 0.09 15.37
CA ARG A 46 -2.52 1.45 15.03
C ARG A 46 -1.11 1.72 15.58
N ARG A 47 -0.87 1.37 16.86
CA ARG A 47 0.46 1.48 17.51
C ARG A 47 1.50 0.54 16.92
N LYS A 48 1.12 -0.70 16.61
CA LYS A 48 2.02 -1.68 15.99
C LYS A 48 2.41 -1.26 14.58
N CYS A 49 1.47 -0.70 13.83
CA CYS A 49 1.73 -0.16 12.50
C CYS A 49 2.82 0.92 12.54
N SER A 50 2.68 1.93 13.41
CA SER A 50 3.69 2.99 13.54
C SER A 50 5.05 2.48 13.98
N ARG A 51 5.09 1.57 14.96
CA ARG A 51 6.32 0.92 15.41
C ARG A 51 7.00 0.16 14.28
N SER A 52 6.28 -0.72 13.58
CA SER A 52 6.82 -1.51 12.49
C SER A 52 7.37 -0.63 11.37
N CYS A 53 6.63 0.38 10.93
CA CYS A 53 7.11 1.31 9.90
C CYS A 53 8.37 2.05 10.33
N SER A 54 8.46 2.50 11.58
CA SER A 54 9.66 3.16 12.10
C SER A 54 10.88 2.23 12.12
N THR A 55 10.68 0.95 12.47
CA THR A 55 11.75 -0.05 12.45
C THR A 55 12.22 -0.32 11.03
N GLN A 56 11.31 -0.49 10.07
CA GLN A 56 11.69 -0.74 8.68
C GLN A 56 12.44 0.44 8.06
N LEU A 57 12.01 1.68 8.33
CA LEU A 57 12.74 2.86 7.87
C LEU A 57 14.16 2.91 8.44
N LYS A 58 14.35 2.54 9.71
CA LYS A 58 15.69 2.44 10.31
C LYS A 58 16.51 1.31 9.70
N MET A 59 15.90 0.19 9.35
CA MET A 59 16.58 -0.90 8.65
C MET A 59 17.01 -0.50 7.23
N MET A 60 16.23 0.33 6.53
CA MET A 60 16.60 0.92 5.24
C MET A 60 17.80 1.88 5.37
N GLU A 61 17.88 2.66 6.45
CA GLU A 61 19.04 3.53 6.70
C GLU A 61 20.32 2.72 6.94
N LEU A 62 20.22 1.60 7.66
CA LEU A 62 21.37 0.76 8.00
C LEU A 62 21.84 -0.09 6.82
N ASN A 63 20.92 -0.53 5.95
CA ASN A 63 21.19 -1.41 4.84
C ASN A 63 20.67 -0.83 3.52
N SER A 64 21.58 -0.38 2.66
CA SER A 64 21.24 0.21 1.36
C SER A 64 20.53 -0.74 0.38
N ASN A 65 20.75 -2.05 0.53
CA ASN A 65 20.11 -3.09 -0.29
C ASN A 65 18.78 -3.60 0.29
N PHE A 66 18.27 -2.98 1.35
CA PHE A 66 17.04 -3.44 2.00
C PHE A 66 15.80 -2.88 1.28
N ASN A 67 15.05 -3.77 0.64
CA ASN A 67 13.76 -3.47 0.04
C ASN A 67 12.63 -3.98 0.92
N PHE A 68 11.61 -3.15 1.13
CA PHE A 68 10.44 -3.49 1.93
C PHE A 68 9.16 -3.36 1.13
N CYS A 69 8.26 -4.32 1.32
CA CYS A 69 6.95 -4.32 0.70
C CYS A 69 5.83 -4.32 1.75
N ALA A 70 4.83 -3.48 1.55
CA ALA A 70 3.61 -3.44 2.34
C ALA A 70 2.38 -3.35 1.45
N SER A 71 1.31 -4.02 1.85
CA SER A 71 0.26 -4.41 0.92
C SER A 71 -1.10 -3.73 1.14
N SER A 72 -1.34 -3.17 2.33
CA SER A 72 -2.62 -2.58 2.74
C SER A 72 -2.54 -1.06 2.81
N ALA A 73 -3.38 -0.36 2.02
CA ALA A 73 -3.41 1.11 1.98
C ALA A 73 -3.84 1.73 3.33
N HIS A 74 -4.68 1.04 4.09
CA HIS A 74 -5.27 1.53 5.33
C HIS A 74 -4.23 1.84 6.42
N HIS A 75 -3.09 1.13 6.43
CA HIS A 75 -2.01 1.41 7.38
C HIS A 75 -1.37 2.77 7.19
N TYR A 76 -1.19 3.18 5.94
CA TYR A 76 -0.63 4.49 5.62
C TYR A 76 -1.56 5.63 6.02
N GLU A 77 -2.87 5.41 5.99
CA GLU A 77 -3.83 6.38 6.48
C GLU A 77 -3.65 6.65 7.99
N PHE A 78 -3.45 5.60 8.81
CA PHE A 78 -3.13 5.81 10.23
C PHE A 78 -1.85 6.59 10.42
N LEU A 79 -0.80 6.29 9.64
CA LEU A 79 0.46 6.99 9.73
C LEU A 79 0.30 8.46 9.32
N LYS A 80 -0.52 8.74 8.31
CA LYS A 80 -0.85 10.10 7.88
C LYS A 80 -1.57 10.88 8.98
N GLN A 81 -2.49 10.23 9.70
CA GLN A 81 -3.25 10.84 10.79
C GLN A 81 -2.42 11.05 12.07
N ASP A 82 -1.65 10.05 12.51
CA ASP A 82 -0.91 10.10 13.79
C ASP A 82 0.49 10.71 13.68
N HIS A 83 1.18 10.40 12.59
CA HIS A 83 2.62 10.55 12.50
C HIS A 83 3.02 11.05 11.11
N LEU A 84 2.57 12.27 10.77
CA LEU A 84 2.83 12.89 9.47
C LEU A 84 4.33 12.92 9.09
N LYS A 85 5.23 13.05 10.08
CA LYS A 85 6.69 12.99 9.86
C LYS A 85 7.15 11.63 9.33
N LEU A 86 6.64 10.52 9.91
CA LEU A 86 6.94 9.18 9.43
C LEU A 86 6.36 8.94 8.04
N PHE A 87 5.13 9.40 7.82
CA PHE A 87 4.48 9.30 6.52
C PHE A 87 5.27 10.00 5.39
N LYS A 88 5.79 11.20 5.63
CA LYS A 88 6.65 11.92 4.68
C LYS A 88 7.90 11.12 4.32
N ARG A 89 8.58 10.55 5.33
CA ARG A 89 9.76 9.70 5.10
C ARG A 89 9.43 8.48 4.24
N ILE A 90 8.30 7.81 4.50
CA ILE A 90 7.85 6.68 3.67
C ILE A 90 7.63 7.12 2.22
N ARG A 91 7.05 8.30 2.00
CA ARG A 91 6.86 8.85 0.66
C ARG A 91 8.19 9.10 -0.06
N ASP A 92 9.19 9.61 0.65
CA ASP A 92 10.51 9.87 0.08
C ASP A 92 11.27 8.57 -0.23
N GLU A 93 11.13 7.55 0.62
CA GLU A 93 11.67 6.19 0.38
C GLU A 93 10.94 5.45 -0.75
N ALA A 94 9.63 5.68 -0.89
CA ALA A 94 8.84 5.16 -1.99
C ALA A 94 9.25 5.80 -3.32
N ALA A 95 9.51 7.11 -3.34
CA ALA A 95 10.04 7.79 -4.53
C ALA A 95 11.43 7.27 -4.94
N GLN A 96 12.21 6.74 -4.00
CA GLN A 96 13.49 6.08 -4.26
C GLN A 96 13.35 4.60 -4.68
N GLY A 97 12.13 4.05 -4.69
CA GLY A 97 11.86 2.66 -5.10
C GLY A 97 12.23 1.58 -4.07
N ARG A 98 12.76 1.95 -2.90
CA ARG A 98 13.10 1.00 -1.81
C ARG A 98 11.87 0.54 -1.03
N PHE A 99 10.92 1.44 -0.85
CA PHE A 99 9.64 1.15 -0.22
C PHE A 99 8.59 0.87 -1.30
N LYS A 100 8.25 -0.41 -1.49
CA LYS A 100 7.29 -0.84 -2.50
C LYS A 100 5.89 -1.01 -1.89
N MET A 101 4.91 -0.39 -2.53
CA MET A 101 3.50 -0.58 -2.21
C MET A 101 2.97 -1.68 -3.13
N VAL A 102 2.47 -2.76 -2.55
CA VAL A 102 1.99 -3.95 -3.26
C VAL A 102 0.49 -4.09 -3.02
N GLY A 103 -0.23 -4.86 -3.84
CA GLY A 103 -1.62 -5.25 -3.58
C GLY A 103 -2.66 -4.22 -4.00
N GLY A 104 -2.40 -2.92 -3.86
CA GLY A 104 -3.31 -1.86 -4.36
C GLY A 104 -4.70 -1.84 -3.71
N SER A 105 -4.96 -2.71 -2.74
CA SER A 105 -6.21 -2.85 -2.01
C SER A 105 -6.20 -1.97 -0.77
N TRP A 106 -7.40 -1.61 -0.32
CA TRP A 106 -7.56 -0.83 0.90
C TRP A 106 -7.19 -1.64 2.15
N VAL A 107 -7.69 -2.87 2.25
CA VAL A 107 -7.35 -3.86 3.27
C VAL A 107 -7.06 -5.20 2.58
N GLU A 108 -6.19 -6.02 3.19
CA GLU A 108 -6.04 -7.44 2.86
C GLU A 108 -7.35 -8.19 3.16
N PHE A 109 -8.23 -8.28 2.16
CA PHE A 109 -9.54 -8.93 2.28
C PHE A 109 -9.44 -10.42 1.96
N ASP A 110 -10.36 -11.22 2.50
CA ASP A 110 -10.51 -12.63 2.11
C ASP A 110 -11.00 -12.73 0.66
N GLY A 111 -10.40 -13.60 -0.15
CA GLY A 111 -10.78 -13.78 -1.55
C GLY A 111 -12.04 -14.62 -1.79
N LYS A 112 -12.63 -15.23 -0.74
CA LYS A 112 -13.75 -16.18 -0.89
C LYS A 112 -15.11 -15.65 -0.45
N VAL A 113 -15.14 -14.90 0.64
CA VAL A 113 -16.40 -14.48 1.29
C VAL A 113 -17.03 -13.19 0.72
N PRO A 114 -16.29 -12.15 0.32
CA PRO A 114 -16.91 -10.89 -0.09
C PRO A 114 -17.57 -11.00 -1.47
N SER A 115 -18.59 -10.16 -1.68
CA SER A 115 -19.16 -9.97 -3.01
C SER A 115 -18.16 -9.32 -3.96
N GLY A 116 -18.33 -9.53 -5.28
CA GLY A 116 -17.48 -8.89 -6.29
C GLY A 116 -17.48 -7.36 -6.22
N GLU A 117 -18.61 -6.75 -5.89
CA GLU A 117 -18.71 -5.30 -5.68
C GLU A 117 -17.86 -4.85 -4.47
N SER A 118 -17.91 -5.62 -3.38
CA SER A 118 -17.08 -5.34 -2.21
C SER A 118 -15.59 -5.42 -2.56
N MET A 119 -15.16 -6.43 -3.32
CA MET A 119 -13.77 -6.54 -3.80
C MET A 119 -13.37 -5.35 -4.66
N TYR A 120 -14.22 -4.97 -5.61
CA TYR A 120 -13.96 -3.82 -6.48
C TYR A 120 -13.79 -2.52 -5.68
N ARG A 121 -14.63 -2.29 -4.67
CA ARG A 121 -14.52 -1.11 -3.78
C ARG A 121 -13.21 -1.10 -3.00
N GLN A 122 -12.70 -2.25 -2.55
CA GLN A 122 -11.42 -2.33 -1.84
C GLN A 122 -10.27 -1.84 -2.73
N PHE A 123 -10.22 -2.26 -3.99
CA PHE A 123 -9.22 -1.76 -4.94
C PHE A 123 -9.45 -0.29 -5.28
N MET A 124 -10.69 0.13 -5.55
CA MET A 124 -10.98 1.53 -5.87
C MET A 124 -10.49 2.48 -4.77
N TYR A 125 -10.75 2.17 -3.50
CA TYR A 125 -10.29 2.99 -2.38
C TYR A 125 -8.76 2.95 -2.21
N GLY A 126 -8.14 1.77 -2.34
CA GLY A 126 -6.69 1.62 -2.24
C GLY A 126 -5.96 2.40 -3.35
N LEU A 127 -6.36 2.19 -4.60
CA LEU A 127 -5.79 2.87 -5.77
C LEU A 127 -5.97 4.39 -5.69
N ARG A 128 -7.15 4.87 -5.29
CA ARG A 128 -7.39 6.31 -5.08
C ARG A 128 -6.43 6.90 -4.05
N PHE A 129 -6.25 6.22 -2.93
CA PHE A 129 -5.34 6.67 -1.87
C PHE A 129 -3.89 6.71 -2.36
N PHE A 130 -3.42 5.68 -3.07
CA PHE A 130 -2.07 5.66 -3.63
C PHE A 130 -1.88 6.74 -4.70
N LYS A 131 -2.88 6.97 -5.56
CA LYS A 131 -2.88 8.04 -6.56
C LYS A 131 -2.76 9.43 -5.92
N GLU A 132 -3.52 9.70 -4.88
CA GLU A 132 -3.53 11.01 -4.21
C GLU A 132 -2.26 11.30 -3.39
N ASN A 133 -1.64 10.27 -2.80
CA ASN A 133 -0.57 10.46 -1.82
C ASN A 133 0.83 10.05 -2.31
N PHE A 134 0.90 9.11 -3.27
CA PHE A 134 2.14 8.47 -3.73
C PHE A 134 2.28 8.52 -5.26
N TRP A 135 1.69 9.52 -5.93
CA TRP A 135 1.75 9.69 -7.38
C TRP A 135 3.16 9.56 -7.99
N SER A 136 4.19 10.01 -7.27
CA SER A 136 5.59 9.91 -7.71
C SER A 136 6.11 8.48 -7.90
N TYR A 137 5.48 7.48 -7.25
CA TYR A 137 5.85 6.07 -7.36
C TYR A 137 5.42 5.43 -8.69
N PHE A 138 4.41 5.98 -9.36
CA PHE A 138 3.85 5.42 -10.61
C PHE A 138 4.43 6.06 -11.88
N LYS A 139 5.50 6.86 -11.75
CA LYS A 139 6.26 7.42 -12.88
C LYS A 139 7.30 6.43 -13.36
#